data_AF-A0AB74LT54-F1
#
_entry.id   AF-A0AB74LT54-F1
#
_cell.length_a   1.000
_cell.length_b   1.000
_cell.length_c   1.000
_cell.angle_alpha   90.00
_cell.angle_beta   90.00
_cell.angle_gamma   90.00
#
_symmetry.space_group_name_H-M   'P 1'
#
loop_
_entity.id
_entity.type
_entity.pdbx_description
1 polymer ?
#
loop_
_entity_poly.entity_id
_entity_poly.type
_entity_poly.pdbx_seq_one_letter_code
_entity_poly.pdbx_strand_id
1 'polypeptide(L)'
;MLHLDMDAFFASVEQLTRPTLRGRPVLVGGLGGRGVVAGASYEARAYGARSAMPMHQARRLIGVTAVVLPPRGVVYGIASRRVFDTVRGLVPVVEQLSFDEAFAEPPQLAGAVAEDVETFCERLRRRVRDETGLIASVGAGSGKQIAKIASGLAKPDGIRVVRHAEEQALLSGLPVRRLWGIGPVAEEKLHRLGIETIGQLAALSDAEAANILGATIGPALHRLARGIDDRPVVERAEAKQISAESTFAVDLTTMEQLHEAIDSIAEHAHQRLLRDGRGARTITVKLKKSDMSTLTRSATMPYPTTDAGALFTVARRLLPDPLQIGPIRLLGVGFSGLSDIRQESLFADSDLTQETAAAHYVETPGAVVPAAHDATMWRVGDDVAHPELGHGWVQGAGHGVVTVRFETRGSGPGSARTFPVDTGDISNASPLDSLDWPDYIGQLSVEGSAGASAPTVDDVGDR
;
A
#
# COMPACT_ATOMS: atom_id res chain seq x y z
N MET A 1 19.06 14.20 -9.04
CA MET A 1 17.87 13.51 -8.47
C MET A 1 18.10 12.00 -8.44
N LEU A 2 17.71 11.31 -7.36
CA LEU A 2 17.64 9.85 -7.26
C LEU A 2 16.19 9.38 -7.07
N HIS A 3 15.85 8.23 -7.62
CA HIS A 3 14.63 7.49 -7.29
C HIS A 3 15.01 6.07 -6.88
N LEU A 4 14.69 5.71 -5.65
CA LEU A 4 14.84 4.37 -5.08
C LEU A 4 13.50 3.64 -5.19
N ASP A 5 13.53 2.39 -5.64
CA ASP A 5 12.34 1.56 -5.79
C ASP A 5 12.69 0.11 -5.39
N MET A 6 12.05 -0.40 -4.33
CA MET A 6 12.30 -1.75 -3.83
C MET A 6 11.72 -2.79 -4.80
N ASP A 7 12.54 -3.78 -5.07
CA ASP A 7 12.27 -4.74 -6.11
C ASP A 7 11.22 -5.76 -5.67
N ALA A 8 10.10 -5.83 -6.40
CA ALA A 8 8.99 -6.76 -6.12
C ALA A 8 8.57 -6.79 -4.63
N PHE A 9 8.55 -5.62 -3.99
CA PHE A 9 8.63 -5.44 -2.53
C PHE A 9 7.85 -6.47 -1.69
N PHE A 10 6.52 -6.57 -1.84
CA PHE A 10 5.74 -7.50 -1.04
C PHE A 10 6.18 -8.96 -1.21
N ALA A 11 6.40 -9.41 -2.45
CA ALA A 11 6.85 -10.77 -2.69
C ALA A 11 8.28 -11.00 -2.17
N SER A 12 9.16 -10.00 -2.28
CA SER A 12 10.51 -10.09 -1.74
C SER A 12 10.55 -10.10 -0.21
N VAL A 13 9.65 -9.39 0.48
CA VAL A 13 9.49 -9.52 1.94
C VAL A 13 9.00 -10.92 2.32
N GLU A 14 8.08 -11.49 1.53
CA GLU A 14 7.64 -12.87 1.75
C GLU A 14 8.76 -13.89 1.51
N GLN A 15 9.58 -13.73 0.47
CA GLN A 15 10.74 -14.59 0.21
C GLN A 15 11.90 -14.36 1.19
N LEU A 16 11.97 -13.18 1.81
CA LEU A 16 12.94 -12.86 2.84
C LEU A 16 12.63 -13.64 4.12
N THR A 17 11.37 -13.58 4.56
CA THR A 17 10.88 -14.18 5.81
C THR A 17 10.48 -15.65 5.69
N ARG A 18 10.24 -16.14 4.47
CA ARG A 18 9.97 -17.55 4.13
C ARG A 18 11.00 -18.04 3.12
N PRO A 19 12.24 -18.36 3.54
CA PRO A 19 13.36 -18.58 2.64
C PRO A 19 13.15 -19.70 1.61
N THR A 20 12.31 -20.70 1.89
CA THR A 20 11.95 -21.76 0.93
C THR A 20 11.16 -21.24 -0.29
N LEU A 21 10.66 -19.99 -0.25
CA LEU A 21 9.95 -19.36 -1.37
C LEU A 21 10.86 -18.66 -2.39
N ARG A 22 12.16 -18.52 -2.10
CA ARG A 22 13.12 -17.94 -3.05
C ARG A 22 13.19 -18.80 -4.32
N GLY A 23 13.17 -18.18 -5.49
CA GLY A 23 13.13 -18.91 -6.76
C GLY A 23 11.74 -19.46 -7.14
N ARG A 24 10.70 -19.22 -6.33
CA ARG A 24 9.33 -19.67 -6.60
C ARG A 24 8.45 -18.53 -7.09
N PRO A 25 7.45 -18.79 -7.96
CA PRO A 25 6.52 -17.78 -8.42
C PRO A 25 5.49 -17.44 -7.33
N VAL A 26 5.87 -16.47 -6.48
CA VAL A 26 5.05 -15.94 -5.39
C VAL A 26 4.15 -14.81 -5.88
N LEU A 27 2.88 -14.88 -5.50
CA LEU A 27 1.85 -13.85 -5.61
C LEU A 27 1.36 -13.47 -4.21
N VAL A 28 1.35 -12.18 -3.90
CA VAL A 28 0.78 -11.62 -2.68
C VAL A 28 -0.51 -10.90 -3.04
N GLY A 29 -1.60 -11.18 -2.33
CA GLY A 29 -2.86 -10.48 -2.53
C GLY A 29 -4.08 -11.18 -1.94
N GLY A 30 -5.26 -10.65 -2.24
CA GLY A 30 -6.52 -11.23 -1.76
C GLY A 30 -6.74 -12.64 -2.31
N LEU A 31 -7.06 -13.59 -1.41
CA LEU A 31 -7.33 -14.99 -1.77
C LEU A 31 -8.77 -15.23 -2.26
N GLY A 32 -9.68 -14.27 -2.01
CA GLY A 32 -11.09 -14.37 -2.44
C GLY A 32 -11.27 -14.23 -3.95
N GLY A 33 -12.44 -14.63 -4.46
CA GLY A 33 -12.73 -14.64 -5.91
C GLY A 33 -12.63 -13.28 -6.61
N ARG A 34 -12.66 -12.18 -5.85
CA ARG A 34 -12.51 -10.80 -6.32
C ARG A 34 -11.14 -10.18 -6.01
N GLY A 35 -10.22 -10.97 -5.46
CA GLY A 35 -8.88 -10.54 -5.10
C GLY A 35 -8.03 -10.18 -6.31
N VAL A 36 -7.14 -9.21 -6.11
CA VAL A 36 -6.11 -8.80 -7.07
C VAL A 36 -4.73 -9.08 -6.51
N VAL A 37 -3.75 -9.21 -7.40
CA VAL A 37 -2.34 -9.31 -7.03
C VAL A 37 -1.85 -7.95 -6.54
N ALA A 38 -1.51 -7.85 -5.26
CA ALA A 38 -0.85 -6.69 -4.68
C ALA A 38 0.64 -6.66 -5.07
N GLY A 39 1.32 -7.81 -4.99
CA GLY A 39 2.71 -7.97 -5.39
C GLY A 39 2.98 -9.29 -6.11
N ALA A 40 3.78 -9.24 -7.17
CA ALA A 40 4.25 -10.43 -7.89
C ALA A 40 5.77 -10.47 -7.89
N SER A 41 6.33 -11.61 -7.48
CA SER A 41 7.75 -11.94 -7.60
C SER A 41 8.22 -11.88 -9.06
N TYR A 42 9.52 -11.74 -9.30
CA TYR A 42 10.09 -11.78 -10.65
C TYR A 42 9.84 -13.14 -11.33
N GLU A 43 9.89 -14.22 -10.56
CA GLU A 43 9.57 -15.57 -11.00
C GLU A 43 8.12 -15.68 -11.47
N ALA A 44 7.17 -15.03 -10.78
CA ALA A 44 5.78 -14.96 -11.22
C ALA A 44 5.62 -14.07 -12.48
N ARG A 45 6.35 -12.95 -12.55
CA ARG A 45 6.33 -12.03 -13.71
C ARG A 45 6.84 -12.69 -14.99
N ALA A 46 7.74 -13.67 -14.90
CA ALA A 46 8.19 -14.46 -16.06
C ALA A 46 7.03 -15.21 -16.75
N TYR A 47 5.95 -15.52 -16.04
CA TYR A 47 4.73 -16.12 -16.60
C TYR A 47 3.70 -15.06 -17.05
N GLY A 48 4.03 -13.77 -16.99
CA GLY A 48 3.14 -12.67 -17.34
C GLY A 48 2.20 -12.20 -16.21
N ALA A 49 2.34 -12.74 -14.99
CA ALA A 49 1.61 -12.21 -13.84
C ALA A 49 2.11 -10.81 -13.47
N ARG A 50 1.22 -9.92 -13.04
CA ARG A 50 1.53 -8.52 -12.69
C ARG A 50 0.65 -8.00 -11.57
N SER A 51 1.12 -6.97 -10.87
CA SER A 51 0.29 -6.24 -9.90
C SER A 51 -1.00 -5.72 -10.54
N ALA A 52 -2.04 -5.59 -9.73
CA ALA A 52 -3.42 -5.26 -10.11
C ALA A 52 -4.11 -6.27 -11.05
N MET A 53 -3.46 -7.36 -11.46
CA MET A 53 -4.11 -8.45 -12.19
C MET A 53 -5.09 -9.20 -11.27
N PRO A 54 -6.27 -9.64 -11.75
CA PRO A 54 -7.13 -10.54 -11.01
C PRO A 54 -6.39 -11.81 -10.57
N MET A 55 -6.50 -12.19 -9.30
CA MET A 55 -5.71 -13.28 -8.71
C MET A 55 -5.93 -14.61 -9.45
N HIS A 56 -7.17 -14.90 -9.86
CA HIS A 56 -7.49 -16.12 -10.61
C HIS A 56 -6.76 -16.18 -11.97
N GLN A 57 -6.61 -15.04 -12.65
CA GLN A 57 -5.90 -14.95 -13.91
C GLN A 57 -4.41 -15.15 -13.72
N ALA A 58 -3.82 -14.49 -12.71
CA ALA A 58 -2.40 -14.64 -12.37
C ALA A 58 -2.04 -16.09 -12.02
N ARG A 59 -2.87 -16.75 -11.20
CA ARG A 59 -2.71 -18.19 -10.88
C ARG A 59 -2.79 -19.08 -12.11
N ARG A 60 -3.72 -18.79 -13.03
CA ARG A 60 -3.86 -19.56 -14.28
C ARG A 60 -2.65 -19.42 -15.19
N LEU A 61 -2.03 -18.24 -15.25
CA LEU A 61 -0.82 -18.00 -16.04
C LEU A 61 0.38 -18.81 -15.53
N ILE A 62 0.54 -18.90 -14.21
CA ILE A 62 1.67 -19.62 -13.59
C ILE A 62 1.41 -21.14 -13.52
N GLY A 63 0.16 -21.54 -13.27
CA GLY A 63 -0.23 -22.94 -13.12
C GLY A 63 0.03 -23.49 -11.73
N VAL A 64 0.35 -24.79 -11.66
CA VAL A 64 0.42 -25.57 -10.40
C VAL A 64 1.53 -25.13 -9.44
N THR A 65 2.53 -24.39 -9.94
CA THR A 65 3.68 -23.94 -9.14
C THR A 65 3.41 -22.63 -8.41
N ALA A 66 2.29 -21.95 -8.68
CA ALA A 66 1.93 -20.67 -8.09
C ALA A 66 1.82 -20.78 -6.56
N VAL A 67 2.57 -19.92 -5.86
CA VAL A 67 2.43 -19.74 -4.41
C VAL A 67 1.63 -18.46 -4.19
N VAL A 68 0.51 -18.55 -3.49
CA VAL A 68 -0.33 -17.39 -3.19
C VAL A 68 -0.37 -17.18 -1.69
N LEU A 69 -0.03 -15.97 -1.25
CA LEU A 69 0.03 -15.59 0.15
C LEU A 69 -0.90 -14.39 0.43
N PRO A 70 -1.60 -14.38 1.57
CA PRO A 70 -2.31 -13.20 2.03
C PRO A 70 -1.31 -12.09 2.40
N PRO A 71 -1.66 -10.81 2.22
CA PRO A 71 -0.77 -9.71 2.56
C PRO A 71 -0.57 -9.58 4.09
N ARG A 72 0.68 -9.42 4.52
CA ARG A 72 1.06 -9.13 5.91
C ARG A 72 1.46 -7.67 6.09
N GLY A 73 0.47 -6.76 6.06
CA GLY A 73 0.69 -5.31 6.06
C GLY A 73 1.60 -4.79 7.20
N VAL A 74 1.49 -5.37 8.39
CA VAL A 74 2.36 -5.01 9.54
C VAL A 74 3.84 -5.32 9.27
N VAL A 75 4.13 -6.46 8.63
CA VAL A 75 5.50 -6.85 8.26
C VAL A 75 6.03 -5.92 7.17
N TYR A 76 5.19 -5.58 6.19
CA TYR A 76 5.56 -4.65 5.11
C TYR A 76 5.86 -3.25 5.64
N GLY A 77 5.09 -2.77 6.61
CA GLY A 77 5.33 -1.48 7.27
C GLY A 77 6.66 -1.43 8.00
N ILE A 78 6.99 -2.45 8.80
CA ILE A 78 8.27 -2.53 9.51
C ILE A 78 9.45 -2.63 8.53
N ALA A 79 9.32 -3.47 7.48
CA ALA A 79 10.33 -3.59 6.44
C ALA A 79 10.56 -2.28 5.69
N SER A 80 9.48 -1.60 5.27
CA SER A 80 9.53 -0.30 4.61
C SER A 80 10.20 0.76 5.48
N ARG A 81 9.79 0.86 6.75
CA ARG A 81 10.40 1.80 7.70
C ARG A 81 11.89 1.57 7.82
N ARG A 82 12.32 0.31 8.03
CA ARG A 82 13.75 -0.02 8.17
C ARG A 82 14.56 0.33 6.92
N VAL A 83 14.01 0.09 5.73
CA VAL A 83 14.61 0.52 4.46
C VAL A 83 14.81 2.04 4.46
N PHE A 84 13.76 2.82 4.71
CA PHE A 84 13.85 4.27 4.60
C PHE A 84 14.66 4.92 5.73
N ASP A 85 14.68 4.34 6.92
CA ASP A 85 15.59 4.79 7.99
C ASP A 85 17.05 4.56 7.60
N THR A 86 17.34 3.45 6.92
CA THR A 86 18.65 3.18 6.33
C THR A 86 19.02 4.21 5.26
N VAL A 87 18.07 4.59 4.41
CA VAL A 87 18.25 5.61 3.37
C VAL A 87 18.49 6.99 3.99
N ARG A 88 17.73 7.35 5.03
CA ARG A 88 17.87 8.63 5.76
C ARG A 88 19.22 8.77 6.44
N GLY A 89 19.86 7.65 6.82
CA GLY A 89 21.24 7.65 7.30
C GLY A 89 22.28 8.08 6.25
N LEU A 90 21.92 8.11 4.96
CA LEU A 90 22.80 8.49 3.85
C LEU A 90 22.35 9.76 3.10
N VAL A 91 21.07 10.12 3.21
CA VAL A 91 20.45 11.25 2.50
C VAL A 91 19.58 12.05 3.46
N PRO A 92 19.76 13.38 3.57
CA PRO A 92 19.06 14.19 4.55
C PRO A 92 17.57 14.39 4.27
N VAL A 93 17.13 14.32 3.00
CA VAL A 93 15.73 14.54 2.59
C VAL A 93 15.28 13.38 1.74
N VAL A 94 14.17 12.74 2.12
CA VAL A 94 13.60 11.58 1.43
C VAL A 94 12.10 11.79 1.24
N GLU A 95 11.69 11.99 -0.01
CA GLU A 95 10.27 12.07 -0.36
C GLU A 95 9.71 10.67 -0.60
N GLN A 96 9.22 10.04 0.46
CA GLN A 96 8.60 8.72 0.40
C GLN A 96 7.21 8.78 -0.28
N LEU A 97 7.03 8.03 -1.38
CA LEU A 97 5.76 8.00 -2.12
C LEU A 97 4.87 6.84 -1.67
N SER A 98 5.46 5.68 -1.39
CA SER A 98 4.77 4.43 -1.02
C SER A 98 5.58 3.62 0.02
N PHE A 99 5.19 2.37 0.26
CA PHE A 99 5.97 1.42 1.06
C PHE A 99 7.36 1.13 0.47
N ASP A 100 7.53 1.24 -0.84
CA ASP A 100 8.68 0.72 -1.56
C ASP A 100 9.42 1.76 -2.42
N GLU A 101 8.91 2.98 -2.56
CA GLU A 101 9.54 3.97 -3.43
C GLU A 101 9.70 5.35 -2.78
N ALA A 102 10.82 6.02 -3.11
CA ALA A 102 11.08 7.39 -2.68
C ALA A 102 11.97 8.15 -3.67
N PHE A 103 11.82 9.48 -3.67
CA PHE A 103 12.82 10.37 -4.25
C PHE A 103 13.82 10.84 -3.18
N ALA A 104 15.05 11.05 -3.62
CA ALA A 104 16.15 11.52 -2.79
C ALA A 104 17.02 12.49 -3.59
N GLU A 105 17.54 13.52 -2.93
CA GLU A 105 18.44 14.50 -3.53
C GLU A 105 19.64 14.73 -2.60
N PRO A 106 20.68 13.87 -2.69
CA PRO A 106 21.83 13.98 -1.81
C PRO A 106 22.66 15.23 -2.20
N PRO A 107 22.87 16.20 -1.29
CA PRO A 107 23.57 17.44 -1.62
C PRO A 107 25.00 17.23 -2.14
N GLN A 108 25.70 16.20 -1.66
CA GLN A 108 27.05 15.86 -2.12
C GLN A 108 27.12 15.41 -3.59
N LEU A 109 25.98 15.11 -4.23
CA LEU A 109 25.94 14.76 -5.65
C LEU A 109 25.68 15.96 -6.56
N ALA A 110 25.50 17.17 -6.00
CA ALA A 110 25.34 18.37 -6.80
C ALA A 110 26.61 18.62 -7.65
N GLY A 111 26.45 18.62 -8.97
CA GLY A 111 27.56 18.78 -9.92
C GLY A 111 28.48 17.56 -10.07
N ALA A 112 28.14 16.42 -9.46
CA ALA A 112 28.92 15.19 -9.58
C ALA A 112 28.83 14.60 -10.99
N VAL A 113 29.89 13.90 -11.41
CA VAL A 113 29.88 13.14 -12.67
C VAL A 113 29.08 11.84 -12.50
N ALA A 114 28.69 11.21 -13.61
CA ALA A 114 27.82 10.04 -13.59
C ALA A 114 28.40 8.87 -12.79
N GLU A 115 29.70 8.70 -12.83
CA GLU A 115 30.45 7.63 -12.17
C GLU A 115 30.42 7.77 -10.63
N ASP A 116 30.47 9.00 -10.13
CA ASP A 116 30.34 9.29 -8.68
C ASP A 116 28.91 9.04 -8.20
N VAL A 117 27.92 9.39 -9.04
CA VAL A 117 26.49 9.11 -8.77
C VAL A 117 26.25 7.61 -8.73
N GLU A 118 26.81 6.85 -9.67
CA GLU A 118 26.71 5.39 -9.70
C GLU A 118 27.34 4.76 -8.44
N THR A 119 28.54 5.19 -8.08
CA THR A 119 29.24 4.76 -6.84
C THR A 119 28.39 5.04 -5.59
N PHE A 120 27.75 6.20 -5.52
CA PHE A 120 26.83 6.52 -4.43
C PHE A 120 25.62 5.58 -4.39
N CYS A 121 25.00 5.33 -5.56
CA CYS A 121 23.86 4.43 -5.69
C CYS A 121 24.22 2.99 -5.30
N GLU A 122 25.42 2.51 -5.65
CA GLU A 122 25.91 1.19 -5.24
C GLU A 122 26.05 1.08 -3.72
N ARG A 123 26.63 2.10 -3.09
CA ARG A 123 26.75 2.16 -1.63
C ARG A 123 25.38 2.18 -0.96
N LEU A 124 24.44 2.97 -1.48
CA LEU A 124 23.06 3.05 -0.99
C LEU A 124 22.38 1.67 -1.06
N ARG A 125 22.39 1.04 -2.23
CA ARG A 125 21.79 -0.30 -2.44
C ARG A 125 22.43 -1.36 -1.55
N ARG A 126 23.76 -1.36 -1.45
CA ARG A 126 24.49 -2.28 -0.57
C ARG A 126 24.07 -2.11 0.89
N ARG A 127 24.02 -0.87 1.38
CA ARG A 127 23.61 -0.58 2.76
C ARG A 127 22.18 -1.05 3.04
N VAL A 128 21.23 -0.77 2.13
CA VAL A 128 19.85 -1.28 2.25
C VAL A 128 19.82 -2.80 2.30
N ARG A 129 20.58 -3.47 1.42
CA ARG A 129 20.66 -4.94 1.38
C ARG A 129 21.29 -5.52 2.63
N ASP A 130 22.36 -4.93 3.15
CA ASP A 130 23.04 -5.41 4.35
C ASP A 130 22.14 -5.28 5.59
N GLU A 131 21.43 -4.15 5.72
CA GLU A 131 20.57 -3.87 6.88
C GLU A 131 19.24 -4.63 6.85
N THR A 132 18.69 -4.89 5.66
CA THR A 132 17.33 -5.44 5.54
C THR A 132 17.27 -6.81 4.85
N GLY A 133 18.26 -7.15 4.02
CA GLY A 133 18.21 -8.31 3.12
C GLY A 133 17.35 -8.08 1.87
N LEU A 134 16.73 -6.91 1.71
CA LEU A 134 15.93 -6.55 0.53
C LEU A 134 16.79 -5.87 -0.53
N ILE A 135 16.41 -6.07 -1.79
CA ILE A 135 17.06 -5.46 -2.96
C ILE A 135 16.26 -4.28 -3.48
N ALA A 136 16.95 -3.34 -4.09
CA ALA A 136 16.37 -2.13 -4.64
C ALA A 136 17.03 -1.79 -5.97
N SER A 137 16.25 -1.19 -6.86
CA SER A 137 16.75 -0.58 -8.08
C SER A 137 16.78 0.94 -7.92
N VAL A 138 17.84 1.58 -8.41
CA VAL A 138 18.04 3.03 -8.28
C VAL A 138 18.20 3.68 -9.64
N GLY A 139 17.42 4.73 -9.88
CA GLY A 139 17.54 5.58 -11.05
C GLY A 139 18.06 6.96 -10.67
N ALA A 140 18.87 7.56 -11.53
CA ALA A 140 19.35 8.92 -11.37
C ALA A 140 19.15 9.74 -12.65
N GLY A 141 18.88 11.04 -12.50
CA GLY A 141 18.72 11.98 -13.62
C GLY A 141 18.55 13.43 -13.16
N SER A 142 18.28 14.32 -14.12
CA SER A 142 18.10 15.77 -13.90
C SER A 142 16.86 16.15 -13.09
N GLY A 143 15.85 15.28 -13.03
CA GLY A 143 14.62 15.52 -12.27
C GLY A 143 13.88 14.23 -11.91
N LYS A 144 12.75 14.35 -11.20
CA LYS A 144 11.98 13.21 -10.68
C LYS A 144 11.52 12.28 -11.80
N GLN A 145 11.06 12.83 -12.91
CA GLN A 145 10.56 12.06 -14.06
C GLN A 145 11.64 11.16 -14.67
N ILE A 146 12.83 11.71 -14.92
CA ILE A 146 13.95 10.93 -15.48
C ILE A 146 14.41 9.90 -14.46
N ALA A 147 14.61 10.28 -13.19
CA ALA A 147 15.06 9.37 -12.14
C ALA A 147 14.09 8.17 -11.98
N LYS A 148 12.77 8.41 -12.00
CA LYS A 148 11.75 7.34 -11.93
C LYS A 148 11.76 6.42 -13.15
N ILE A 149 11.90 6.98 -14.36
CA ILE A 149 12.02 6.17 -15.58
C ILE A 149 13.30 5.32 -15.51
N ALA A 150 14.41 5.93 -15.08
CA ALA A 150 15.70 5.29 -14.97
C ALA A 150 15.67 4.10 -14.00
N SER A 151 15.06 4.24 -12.81
CA SER A 151 14.95 3.13 -11.86
C SER A 151 14.12 1.98 -12.44
N GLY A 152 13.07 2.30 -13.20
CA GLY A 152 12.27 1.31 -13.90
C GLY A 152 13.01 0.60 -15.04
N LEU A 153 14.04 1.21 -15.63
CA LEU A 153 14.94 0.59 -16.61
C LEU A 153 16.09 -0.18 -15.93
N ALA A 154 16.40 0.15 -14.68
CA ALA A 154 17.43 -0.50 -13.89
C ALA A 154 16.97 -1.83 -13.28
N LYS A 155 15.66 -2.09 -13.22
CA LYS A 155 15.09 -3.32 -12.63
C LYS A 155 15.46 -4.57 -13.44
N PRO A 156 15.76 -5.72 -12.79
CA PRO A 156 15.88 -5.90 -11.34
C PRO A 156 17.27 -5.59 -10.78
N ASP A 157 17.34 -5.26 -9.50
CA ASP A 157 18.58 -5.12 -8.69
C ASP A 157 19.70 -4.36 -9.44
N GLY A 158 19.37 -3.20 -10.00
CA GLY A 158 20.29 -2.44 -10.85
C GLY A 158 20.36 -0.95 -10.55
N ILE A 159 21.28 -0.28 -11.25
CA ILE A 159 21.42 1.17 -11.25
C ILE A 159 21.34 1.65 -12.70
N ARG A 160 20.64 2.78 -12.92
CA ARG A 160 20.71 3.51 -14.18
C ARG A 160 20.85 4.99 -13.91
N VAL A 161 22.03 5.53 -14.23
CA VAL A 161 22.27 6.98 -14.25
C VAL A 161 22.03 7.46 -15.67
N VAL A 162 21.06 8.37 -15.86
CA VAL A 162 20.80 9.01 -17.15
C VAL A 162 21.50 10.35 -17.18
N ARG A 163 22.48 10.51 -18.07
CA ARG A 163 23.22 11.77 -18.26
C ARG A 163 22.34 12.79 -18.99
N HIS A 164 22.49 14.06 -18.69
CA HIS A 164 21.68 15.12 -19.30
C HIS A 164 21.69 15.09 -20.84
N ALA A 165 22.84 14.80 -21.45
CA ALA A 165 22.98 14.70 -22.91
C ALA A 165 22.20 13.54 -23.57
N GLU A 166 21.85 12.49 -22.82
CA GLU A 166 21.06 11.35 -23.34
C GLU A 166 19.56 11.44 -22.98
N GLU A 167 19.14 12.38 -22.12
CA GLU A 167 17.76 12.46 -21.61
C GLU A 167 16.73 12.62 -22.73
N GLN A 168 16.96 13.54 -23.66
CA GLN A 168 16.01 13.81 -24.74
C GLN A 168 15.87 12.61 -25.70
N ALA A 169 16.99 11.98 -26.04
CA ALA A 169 17.00 10.80 -26.90
C ALA A 169 16.29 9.63 -26.21
N LEU A 170 16.56 9.42 -24.93
CA LEU A 170 15.89 8.39 -24.12
C LEU A 170 14.38 8.63 -24.08
N LEU A 171 13.94 9.81 -23.68
CA LEU A 171 12.52 10.14 -23.59
C LEU A 171 11.82 9.96 -24.94
N SER A 172 12.39 10.52 -26.02
CA SER A 172 11.71 10.57 -27.32
C SER A 172 11.30 9.20 -27.85
N GLY A 173 12.09 8.15 -27.59
CA GLY A 173 11.82 6.79 -28.06
C GLY A 173 10.92 5.95 -27.15
N LEU A 174 10.59 6.42 -25.93
CA LEU A 174 9.79 5.63 -24.99
C LEU A 174 8.29 5.73 -25.32
N PRO A 175 7.52 4.63 -25.10
CA PRO A 175 6.07 4.69 -25.14
C PRO A 175 5.52 5.74 -24.18
N VAL A 176 4.47 6.45 -24.59
CA VAL A 176 3.92 7.57 -23.81
C VAL A 176 3.45 7.15 -22.42
N ARG A 177 3.06 5.88 -22.26
CA ARG A 177 2.70 5.24 -20.99
C ARG A 177 3.83 5.18 -19.96
N ARG A 178 5.09 5.35 -20.37
CA ARG A 178 6.26 5.43 -19.47
C ARG A 178 6.37 6.78 -18.77
N LEU A 179 5.67 7.82 -19.24
CA LEU A 179 5.63 9.12 -18.58
C LEU A 179 4.82 9.02 -17.28
N TRP A 180 5.40 9.51 -16.17
CA TRP A 180 4.76 9.40 -14.87
C TRP A 180 3.60 10.40 -14.78
N GLY A 181 2.39 9.86 -14.62
CA GLY A 181 1.14 10.63 -14.67
C GLY A 181 0.27 10.31 -15.89
N ILE A 182 0.77 9.55 -16.87
CA ILE A 182 -0.04 8.96 -17.94
C ILE A 182 -0.52 7.57 -17.52
N GLY A 183 -1.79 7.48 -17.15
CA GLY A 183 -2.50 6.21 -16.90
C GLY A 183 -3.18 5.66 -18.17
N PRO A 184 -3.82 4.47 -18.09
CA PRO A 184 -4.43 3.79 -19.24
C PRO A 184 -5.44 4.66 -20.02
N VAL A 185 -6.24 5.47 -19.32
CA VAL A 185 -7.24 6.35 -19.95
C VAL A 185 -6.58 7.46 -20.77
N ALA A 186 -5.53 8.09 -20.23
CA ALA A 186 -4.79 9.14 -20.93
C ALA A 186 -4.00 8.55 -22.11
N GLU A 187 -3.39 7.38 -21.92
CA GLU A 187 -2.72 6.60 -22.97
C GLU A 187 -3.68 6.30 -24.14
N GLU A 188 -4.86 5.75 -23.87
CA GLU A 188 -5.86 5.46 -24.90
C GLU A 188 -6.30 6.71 -25.66
N LYS A 189 -6.46 7.85 -24.96
CA LYS A 189 -6.80 9.13 -25.59
C LYS A 189 -5.68 9.61 -26.54
N LEU A 190 -4.42 9.44 -26.15
CA LEU A 190 -3.26 9.80 -26.97
C LEU A 190 -3.08 8.85 -28.17
N HIS A 191 -3.22 7.54 -27.97
CA HIS A 191 -3.13 6.55 -29.05
C HIS A 191 -4.19 6.76 -30.13
N ARG A 192 -5.43 7.14 -29.77
CA ARG A 192 -6.49 7.49 -30.74
C ARG A 192 -6.12 8.67 -31.65
N LEU A 193 -5.15 9.48 -31.26
CA LEU A 193 -4.63 10.61 -32.03
C LEU A 193 -3.28 10.29 -32.70
N GLY A 194 -2.82 9.04 -32.65
CA GLY A 194 -1.54 8.60 -33.22
C GLY A 194 -0.31 8.97 -32.38
N ILE A 195 -0.50 9.38 -31.12
CA ILE A 195 0.57 9.77 -30.21
C ILE A 195 0.94 8.56 -29.35
N GLU A 196 1.94 7.80 -29.79
CA GLU A 196 2.39 6.56 -29.16
C GLU A 196 3.61 6.75 -28.26
N THR A 197 4.43 7.77 -28.54
CA THR A 197 5.71 8.02 -27.87
C THR A 197 5.71 9.33 -27.08
N ILE A 198 6.59 9.41 -26.09
CA ILE A 198 6.82 10.66 -25.34
C ILE A 198 7.34 11.74 -26.28
N GLY A 199 8.16 11.40 -27.29
CA GLY A 199 8.65 12.37 -28.28
C GLY A 199 7.53 13.02 -29.09
N GLN A 200 6.54 12.23 -29.51
CA GLN A 200 5.35 12.75 -30.20
C GLN A 200 4.52 13.66 -29.28
N LEU A 201 4.36 13.30 -28.00
CA LEU A 201 3.69 14.16 -27.02
C LEU A 201 4.45 15.47 -26.80
N ALA A 202 5.78 15.41 -26.70
CA ALA A 202 6.64 16.57 -26.51
C ALA A 202 6.58 17.56 -27.69
N ALA A 203 6.35 17.06 -28.90
CA ALA A 203 6.25 17.84 -30.14
C ALA A 203 4.93 18.62 -30.30
N LEU A 204 3.91 18.33 -29.49
CA LEU A 204 2.67 19.10 -29.49
C LEU A 204 2.92 20.56 -29.08
N SER A 205 2.03 21.45 -29.52
CA SER A 205 1.86 22.76 -28.92
C SER A 205 1.25 22.67 -27.52
N ASP A 206 1.48 23.67 -26.68
CA ASP A 206 0.95 23.70 -25.31
C ASP A 206 -0.59 23.67 -25.30
N ALA A 207 -1.22 24.31 -26.30
CA ALA A 207 -2.67 24.31 -26.47
C ALA A 207 -3.22 22.92 -26.82
N GLU A 208 -2.56 22.19 -27.72
CA GLU A 208 -2.95 20.81 -28.05
C GLU A 208 -2.82 19.90 -26.82
N ALA A 209 -1.70 19.97 -26.09
CA ALA A 209 -1.51 19.17 -24.89
C ALA A 209 -2.58 19.46 -23.82
N ALA A 210 -2.92 20.74 -23.59
CA ALA A 210 -3.99 21.13 -22.67
C ALA A 210 -5.37 20.65 -23.14
N ASN A 211 -5.67 20.71 -24.43
CA ASN A 211 -6.96 20.24 -24.97
C ASN A 211 -7.10 18.71 -24.89
N ILE A 212 -6.00 17.98 -25.11
CA ILE A 212 -5.99 16.51 -25.07
C ILE A 212 -5.97 16.01 -23.63
N LEU A 213 -5.11 16.53 -22.76
CA LEU A 213 -4.91 15.98 -21.41
C LEU A 213 -5.68 16.75 -20.32
N GLY A 214 -6.36 17.83 -20.69
CA GLY A 214 -7.08 18.72 -19.78
C GLY A 214 -6.22 19.89 -19.33
N ALA A 215 -6.87 21.05 -19.14
CA ALA A 215 -6.19 22.32 -18.84
C ALA A 215 -5.38 22.31 -17.54
N THR A 216 -5.76 21.47 -16.57
CA THR A 216 -5.10 21.44 -15.26
C THR A 216 -3.80 20.63 -15.25
N ILE A 217 -3.81 19.43 -15.83
CA ILE A 217 -2.66 18.50 -15.76
C ILE A 217 -1.86 18.42 -17.05
N GLY A 218 -2.48 18.73 -18.20
CA GLY A 218 -1.86 18.64 -19.52
C GLY A 218 -0.58 19.45 -19.66
N PRO A 219 -0.57 20.75 -19.27
CA PRO A 219 0.64 21.56 -19.33
C PRO A 219 1.80 20.98 -18.51
N ALA A 220 1.52 20.42 -17.33
CA ALA A 220 2.55 19.82 -16.48
C ALA A 220 3.10 18.53 -17.12
N LEU A 221 2.24 17.63 -17.61
CA LEU A 221 2.67 16.40 -18.28
C LEU A 221 3.47 16.69 -19.56
N HIS A 222 3.10 17.74 -20.28
CA HIS A 222 3.80 18.15 -21.48
C HIS A 222 5.21 18.68 -21.21
N ARG A 223 5.39 19.44 -20.13
CA ARG A 223 6.73 19.82 -19.64
C ARG A 223 7.57 18.59 -19.31
N LEU A 224 7.00 17.61 -18.61
CA LEU A 224 7.69 16.35 -18.30
C LEU A 224 8.09 15.57 -19.57
N ALA A 225 7.24 15.56 -20.59
CA ALA A 225 7.55 14.93 -21.88
C ALA A 225 8.73 15.58 -22.60
N ARG A 226 8.94 16.89 -22.38
CA ARG A 226 10.09 17.66 -22.86
C ARG A 226 11.32 17.59 -21.93
N GLY A 227 11.29 16.72 -20.91
CA GLY A 227 12.39 16.57 -19.95
C GLY A 227 12.50 17.70 -18.92
N ILE A 228 11.51 18.58 -18.81
CA ILE A 228 11.53 19.72 -17.89
C ILE A 228 10.81 19.33 -16.59
N ASP A 229 11.56 19.15 -15.51
CA ASP A 229 11.02 18.76 -14.19
C ASP A 229 11.76 19.46 -13.04
N ASP A 230 11.26 20.64 -12.65
CA ASP A 230 11.86 21.47 -11.59
C ASP A 230 11.30 21.16 -10.19
N ARG A 231 10.58 20.05 -10.02
CA ARG A 231 9.94 19.71 -8.74
C ARG A 231 11.00 19.30 -7.71
N PRO A 232 11.12 19.99 -6.56
CA PRO A 232 12.10 19.64 -5.52
C PRO A 232 11.73 18.34 -4.82
N VAL A 233 12.70 17.65 -4.23
CA VAL A 233 12.44 16.60 -3.23
C VAL A 233 12.06 17.28 -1.92
N VAL A 234 10.87 16.97 -1.42
CA VAL A 234 10.38 17.51 -0.15
C VAL A 234 9.79 16.37 0.67
N GLU A 235 9.94 16.43 1.99
CA GLU A 235 9.25 15.49 2.88
C GLU A 235 7.74 15.54 2.61
N ARG A 236 7.10 14.37 2.66
CA ARG A 236 5.69 14.25 2.32
C ARG A 236 4.85 15.06 3.31
N ALA A 237 4.03 15.95 2.77
CA ALA A 237 3.06 16.70 3.57
C ALA A 237 2.07 15.75 4.26
N GLU A 238 1.56 16.17 5.41
CA GLU A 238 0.54 15.45 6.17
C GLU A 238 -0.67 15.07 5.29
N ALA A 239 -1.32 13.96 5.65
CA ALA A 239 -2.50 13.47 4.94
C ALA A 239 -3.59 14.55 4.92
N LYS A 240 -4.24 14.75 3.76
CA LYS A 240 -5.39 15.67 3.63
C LYS A 240 -6.72 14.99 3.98
N GLN A 241 -6.75 13.67 3.92
CA GLN A 241 -7.89 12.82 4.20
C GLN A 241 -7.43 11.47 4.71
N ILE A 242 -8.29 10.80 5.47
CA ILE A 242 -8.08 9.46 6.02
C ILE A 242 -9.31 8.64 5.68
N SER A 243 -9.15 7.46 5.06
CA SER A 243 -10.30 6.66 4.65
C SER A 243 -10.02 5.17 4.67
N ALA A 244 -11.02 4.38 5.01
CA ALA A 244 -11.01 2.92 4.87
C ALA A 244 -12.11 2.50 3.89
N GLU A 245 -11.85 1.46 3.11
CA GLU A 245 -12.84 0.87 2.21
C GLU A 245 -12.67 -0.63 2.10
N SER A 246 -13.77 -1.32 1.77
CA SER A 246 -13.79 -2.78 1.62
C SER A 246 -14.60 -3.19 0.40
N THR A 247 -14.04 -4.10 -0.40
CA THR A 247 -14.76 -4.79 -1.48
C THR A 247 -15.31 -6.10 -0.95
N PHE A 248 -16.62 -6.29 -1.03
CA PHE A 248 -17.28 -7.46 -0.50
C PHE A 248 -17.16 -8.66 -1.45
N ALA A 249 -17.13 -9.88 -0.88
CA ALA A 249 -17.10 -11.13 -1.64
C ALA A 249 -18.39 -11.31 -2.46
N VAL A 250 -19.53 -10.95 -1.87
CA VAL A 250 -20.85 -10.92 -2.49
C VAL A 250 -21.38 -9.49 -2.40
N ASP A 251 -22.11 -9.04 -3.42
CA ASP A 251 -22.67 -7.69 -3.41
C ASP A 251 -23.75 -7.57 -2.33
N LEU A 252 -23.74 -6.45 -1.61
CA LEU A 252 -24.72 -6.14 -0.58
C LEU A 252 -25.99 -5.60 -1.25
N THR A 253 -27.14 -6.13 -0.85
CA THR A 253 -28.43 -5.84 -1.47
C THR A 253 -29.48 -5.31 -0.49
N THR A 254 -29.17 -5.26 0.81
CA THR A 254 -30.07 -4.75 1.85
C THR A 254 -29.45 -3.64 2.68
N MET A 255 -30.30 -2.81 3.30
CA MET A 255 -29.85 -1.78 4.24
C MET A 255 -29.21 -2.36 5.50
N GLU A 256 -29.69 -3.50 5.97
CA GLU A 256 -29.12 -4.21 7.14
C GLU A 256 -27.67 -4.58 6.89
N GLN A 257 -27.37 -5.17 5.72
CA GLN A 257 -26.01 -5.51 5.31
C GLN A 257 -25.10 -4.29 5.22
N LEU A 258 -25.61 -3.14 4.75
CA LEU A 258 -24.82 -1.91 4.68
C LEU A 258 -24.54 -1.32 6.06
N HIS A 259 -25.49 -1.37 6.99
CA HIS A 259 -25.28 -0.89 8.35
C HIS A 259 -24.25 -1.75 9.10
N GLU A 260 -24.32 -3.06 8.97
CA GLU A 260 -23.31 -3.96 9.55
C GLU A 260 -21.92 -3.67 8.96
N ALA A 261 -21.84 -3.51 7.63
CA ALA A 261 -20.58 -3.28 6.95
C ALA A 261 -19.96 -1.90 7.25
N ILE A 262 -20.78 -0.84 7.32
CA ILE A 262 -20.26 0.52 7.51
C ILE A 262 -19.62 0.71 8.88
N ASP A 263 -20.15 0.08 9.93
CA ASP A 263 -19.65 0.26 11.30
C ASP A 263 -18.20 -0.23 11.42
N SER A 264 -17.90 -1.42 10.89
CA SER A 264 -16.52 -1.95 10.86
C SER A 264 -15.58 -1.08 10.03
N ILE A 265 -16.04 -0.55 8.88
CA ILE A 265 -15.22 0.29 8.00
C ILE A 265 -14.97 1.66 8.64
N ALA A 266 -15.99 2.25 9.26
CA ALA A 266 -15.89 3.52 9.96
C ALA A 266 -14.95 3.43 11.16
N GLU A 267 -14.99 2.32 11.91
CA GLU A 267 -14.05 2.03 12.99
C GLU A 267 -12.59 2.00 12.50
N HIS A 268 -12.31 1.30 11.39
CA HIS A 268 -10.96 1.29 10.83
C HIS A 268 -10.49 2.69 10.37
N ALA A 269 -11.38 3.47 9.75
CA ALA A 269 -11.06 4.86 9.38
C ALA A 269 -10.83 5.73 10.64
N HIS A 270 -11.57 5.49 11.71
CA HIS A 270 -11.52 6.25 12.95
C HIS A 270 -10.27 5.97 13.75
N GLN A 271 -9.86 4.71 13.87
CA GLN A 271 -8.57 4.35 14.47
C GLN A 271 -7.40 5.02 13.76
N ARG A 272 -7.48 5.17 12.43
CA ARG A 272 -6.48 5.90 11.65
C ARG A 272 -6.54 7.41 11.92
N LEU A 273 -7.73 7.98 12.07
CA LEU A 273 -7.91 9.37 12.50
C LEU A 273 -7.31 9.63 13.89
N LEU A 274 -7.52 8.72 14.84
CA LEU A 274 -6.95 8.83 16.18
C LEU A 274 -5.42 8.78 16.17
N ARG A 275 -4.83 7.92 15.33
CA ARG A 275 -3.36 7.84 15.14
C ARG A 275 -2.77 9.07 14.46
N ASP A 276 -3.50 9.67 13.52
CA ASP A 276 -3.12 10.92 12.87
C ASP A 276 -3.15 12.11 13.86
N GLY A 277 -4.05 12.08 14.84
CA GLY A 277 -4.08 13.06 15.92
C GLY A 277 -4.80 14.37 15.57
N ARG A 278 -5.54 14.43 14.47
CA ARG A 278 -6.41 15.58 14.13
C ARG A 278 -7.88 15.21 14.24
N GLY A 279 -8.74 16.20 14.42
CA GLY A 279 -10.20 16.06 14.31
C GLY A 279 -10.64 16.17 12.85
N ALA A 280 -11.73 15.49 12.48
CA ALA A 280 -12.28 15.53 11.14
C ALA A 280 -13.57 16.34 11.08
N ARG A 281 -13.74 17.12 10.01
CA ARG A 281 -14.93 17.95 9.80
C ARG A 281 -15.89 17.37 8.78
N THR A 282 -15.36 16.73 7.74
CA THR A 282 -16.16 16.22 6.62
C THR A 282 -16.07 14.71 6.56
N ILE A 283 -17.24 14.06 6.59
CA ILE A 283 -17.40 12.62 6.43
C ILE A 283 -17.86 12.35 5.01
N THR A 284 -17.22 11.39 4.35
CA THR A 284 -17.54 10.97 2.99
C THR A 284 -17.81 9.48 2.97
N VAL A 285 -18.92 9.07 2.38
CA VAL A 285 -19.24 7.67 2.08
C VAL A 285 -19.12 7.44 0.57
N LYS A 286 -18.24 6.51 0.19
CA LYS A 286 -18.01 6.06 -1.18
C LYS A 286 -18.65 4.69 -1.36
N LEU A 287 -19.38 4.50 -2.45
CA LEU A 287 -20.02 3.25 -2.82
C LEU A 287 -19.64 2.92 -4.25
N LYS A 288 -19.21 1.70 -4.50
CA LYS A 288 -19.10 1.16 -5.86
C LYS A 288 -20.19 0.13 -6.07
N LYS A 289 -20.99 0.30 -7.11
CA LYS A 289 -22.04 -0.63 -7.48
C LYS A 289 -21.49 -1.83 -8.23
N SER A 290 -22.32 -2.86 -8.42
CA SER A 290 -21.98 -4.05 -9.20
C SER A 290 -21.63 -3.74 -10.67
N ASP A 291 -22.22 -2.68 -11.23
CA ASP A 291 -21.92 -2.13 -12.57
C ASP A 291 -20.60 -1.32 -12.63
N MET A 292 -19.82 -1.30 -11.55
CA MET A 292 -18.56 -0.55 -11.36
C MET A 292 -18.69 0.98 -11.30
N SER A 293 -19.90 1.54 -11.44
CA SER A 293 -20.10 2.97 -11.24
C SER A 293 -19.98 3.34 -9.76
N THR A 294 -19.45 4.53 -9.50
CA THR A 294 -19.15 5.03 -8.15
C THR A 294 -20.12 6.13 -7.76
N LEU A 295 -20.67 6.04 -6.55
CA LEU A 295 -21.48 7.06 -5.91
C LEU A 295 -20.74 7.55 -4.67
N THR A 296 -20.66 8.87 -4.48
CA THR A 296 -20.03 9.47 -3.29
C THR A 296 -20.99 10.48 -2.68
N ARG A 297 -21.20 10.40 -1.37
CA ARG A 297 -21.99 11.36 -0.58
C ARG A 297 -21.14 11.85 0.57
N SER A 298 -21.22 13.13 0.89
CA SER A 298 -20.45 13.72 1.98
C SER A 298 -21.29 14.69 2.79
N ALA A 299 -20.99 14.79 4.08
CA ALA A 299 -21.55 15.80 4.98
C ALA A 299 -20.43 16.46 5.78
N THR A 300 -20.55 17.76 5.98
CA THR A 300 -19.58 18.58 6.72
C THR A 300 -20.23 19.07 8.00
N MET A 301 -19.60 18.77 9.13
CA MET A 301 -20.04 19.18 10.46
C MET A 301 -19.57 20.62 10.78
N PRO A 302 -20.21 21.29 11.76
CA PRO A 302 -19.83 22.65 12.14
C PRO A 302 -18.40 22.76 12.66
N TYR A 303 -17.96 21.77 13.44
CA TYR A 303 -16.62 21.71 14.05
C TYR A 303 -15.93 20.36 13.77
N PRO A 304 -14.58 20.32 13.72
CA PRO A 304 -13.83 19.07 13.66
C PRO A 304 -13.96 18.28 14.96
N THR A 305 -14.15 16.96 14.87
CA THR A 305 -14.26 16.07 16.04
C THR A 305 -13.55 14.74 15.81
N THR A 306 -13.21 14.07 16.91
CA THR A 306 -12.77 12.66 16.95
C THR A 306 -13.81 11.77 17.62
N ASP A 307 -15.00 12.28 17.94
CA ASP A 307 -16.05 11.48 18.56
C ASP A 307 -16.59 10.41 17.59
N ALA A 308 -16.42 9.14 17.93
CA ALA A 308 -16.83 8.02 17.10
C ALA A 308 -18.34 8.00 16.87
N GLY A 309 -19.13 8.28 17.91
CA GLY A 309 -20.59 8.27 17.84
C GLY A 309 -21.15 9.26 16.82
N ALA A 310 -20.67 10.51 16.85
CA ALA A 310 -21.03 11.55 15.91
C ALA A 310 -20.61 11.19 14.48
N LEU A 311 -19.35 10.76 14.29
CA LEU A 311 -18.82 10.40 12.97
C LEU A 311 -19.60 9.23 12.34
N PHE A 312 -19.88 8.18 13.12
CA PHE A 312 -20.56 6.98 12.61
C PHE A 312 -22.03 7.25 12.34
N THR A 313 -22.67 8.09 13.15
CA THR A 313 -24.04 8.54 12.90
C THR A 313 -24.15 9.28 11.57
N VAL A 314 -23.21 10.19 11.28
CA VAL A 314 -23.18 10.89 9.98
C VAL A 314 -22.91 9.92 8.83
N ALA A 315 -21.94 9.01 8.99
CA ALA A 315 -21.63 8.01 7.97
C ALA A 315 -22.86 7.15 7.62
N ARG A 316 -23.60 6.67 8.63
CA ARG A 316 -24.83 5.88 8.43
C ARG A 316 -25.91 6.68 7.69
N ARG A 317 -26.12 7.95 8.04
CA ARG A 317 -27.10 8.84 7.36
C ARG A 317 -26.78 9.07 5.87
N LEU A 318 -25.52 8.92 5.47
CA LEU A 318 -25.10 9.07 4.07
C LEU A 318 -25.40 7.83 3.22
N LEU A 319 -25.73 6.68 3.83
CA LEU A 319 -26.06 5.46 3.09
C LEU A 319 -27.35 5.63 2.27
N PRO A 320 -27.31 5.41 0.96
CA PRO A 320 -28.49 5.25 0.12
C PRO A 320 -29.00 3.80 0.14
N ASP A 321 -30.29 3.60 -0.10
CA ASP A 321 -30.93 2.29 -0.16
C ASP A 321 -30.49 1.49 -1.40
N PRO A 322 -29.88 0.29 -1.25
CA PRO A 322 -29.52 -0.59 -2.37
C PRO A 322 -30.69 -0.94 -3.29
N LEU A 323 -31.92 -0.96 -2.78
CA LEU A 323 -33.11 -1.21 -3.60
C LEU A 323 -33.36 -0.10 -4.63
N GLN A 324 -32.88 1.12 -4.35
CA GLN A 324 -33.06 2.29 -5.22
C GLN A 324 -31.90 2.47 -6.20
N ILE A 325 -30.67 2.14 -5.77
CA ILE A 325 -29.47 2.43 -6.56
C ILE A 325 -28.82 1.18 -7.16
N GLY A 326 -29.22 -0.01 -6.72
CA GLY A 326 -28.66 -1.30 -7.13
C GLY A 326 -27.67 -1.90 -6.13
N PRO A 327 -27.24 -3.16 -6.35
CA PRO A 327 -26.34 -3.87 -5.44
C PRO A 327 -24.97 -3.19 -5.26
N ILE A 328 -24.46 -3.23 -4.03
CA ILE A 328 -23.22 -2.56 -3.62
C ILE A 328 -22.07 -3.57 -3.55
N ARG A 329 -21.02 -3.30 -4.31
CA ARG A 329 -19.81 -4.11 -4.38
C ARG A 329 -18.73 -3.67 -3.39
N LEU A 330 -18.61 -2.36 -3.17
CA LEU A 330 -17.61 -1.75 -2.28
C LEU A 330 -18.25 -0.61 -1.50
N LEU A 331 -17.88 -0.51 -0.22
CA LEU A 331 -18.23 0.59 0.66
C LEU A 331 -16.95 1.18 1.26
N GLY A 332 -16.89 2.49 1.38
CA GLY A 332 -15.78 3.22 1.99
C GLY A 332 -16.26 4.40 2.82
N VAL A 333 -15.54 4.68 3.91
CA VAL A 333 -15.75 5.83 4.79
C VAL A 333 -14.46 6.64 4.82
N GLY A 334 -14.58 7.95 4.61
CA GLY A 334 -13.47 8.89 4.60
C GLY A 334 -13.73 10.11 5.47
N PHE A 335 -12.66 10.62 6.06
CA PHE A 335 -12.59 11.78 6.92
C PHE A 335 -11.67 12.82 6.30
N SER A 336 -12.13 14.06 6.20
CA SER A 336 -11.38 15.18 5.62
C SER A 336 -11.71 16.48 6.34
N GLY A 337 -11.05 17.57 5.92
CA GLY A 337 -11.09 18.84 6.68
C GLY A 337 -10.43 18.65 8.05
N LEU A 338 -9.27 17.98 8.06
CA LEU A 338 -8.54 17.62 9.26
C LEU A 338 -7.97 18.87 9.96
N SER A 339 -8.06 18.94 11.28
CA SER A 339 -7.60 20.09 12.08
C SER A 339 -7.11 19.69 13.47
N ASP A 340 -6.07 20.39 13.95
CA ASP A 340 -5.56 20.26 15.31
C ASP A 340 -6.50 20.85 16.36
N ILE A 341 -7.36 21.79 15.96
CA ILE A 341 -8.34 22.41 16.85
C ILE A 341 -9.51 21.45 17.00
N ARG A 342 -9.39 20.59 18.00
CA ARG A 342 -10.45 19.67 18.43
C ARG A 342 -11.38 20.42 19.36
N GLN A 343 -12.68 20.43 19.07
CA GLN A 343 -13.67 20.80 20.06
C GLN A 343 -14.47 19.56 20.38
N GLU A 344 -14.18 18.98 21.54
CA GLU A 344 -15.05 17.97 22.13
C GLU A 344 -16.36 18.66 22.51
N SER A 345 -17.50 18.05 22.15
CA SER A 345 -18.79 18.62 22.51
C SER A 345 -18.91 18.63 24.03
N LEU A 346 -18.96 19.83 24.63
CA LEU A 346 -19.12 20.01 26.09
C LEU A 346 -20.53 19.65 26.58
N PHE A 347 -21.43 19.33 25.66
CA PHE A 347 -22.79 18.89 25.93
C PHE A 347 -23.07 17.66 25.08
N ALA A 348 -23.50 16.56 25.71
CA ALA A 348 -24.16 15.49 24.95
C ALA A 348 -25.39 16.12 24.31
N ASP A 349 -25.42 16.19 22.97
CA ASP A 349 -26.58 16.67 22.22
C ASP A 349 -27.79 15.82 22.65
N SER A 350 -28.55 16.35 23.60
CA SER A 350 -29.66 15.69 24.27
C SER A 350 -30.94 15.69 23.42
N ASP A 351 -30.82 16.01 22.13
CA ASP A 351 -31.93 16.09 21.17
C ASP A 351 -31.98 14.91 20.18
N LEU A 352 -31.18 13.86 20.38
CA LEU A 352 -31.26 12.61 19.59
C LEU A 352 -31.60 11.36 20.42
N THR A 353 -31.98 11.53 21.69
CA THR A 353 -32.31 10.42 22.60
C THR A 353 -33.76 10.50 23.09
N GLN A 354 -34.70 10.01 22.29
CA GLN A 354 -35.90 9.36 22.82
C GLN A 354 -36.22 8.14 21.95
N GLU A 355 -36.38 7.00 22.64
CA GLU A 355 -36.60 5.62 22.15
C GLU A 355 -35.32 4.94 21.62
N THR A 356 -34.56 4.15 22.39
CA THR A 356 -34.91 3.20 23.45
C THR A 356 -33.67 2.93 24.30
N ALA A 357 -33.83 2.95 25.63
CA ALA A 357 -32.79 2.58 26.58
C ALA A 357 -33.04 1.14 27.07
N ALA A 358 -32.06 0.26 26.89
CA ALA A 358 -31.63 -0.76 27.85
C ALA A 358 -30.48 -1.59 27.27
N ALA A 359 -29.24 -1.36 27.70
CA ALA A 359 -28.20 -2.39 27.70
C ALA A 359 -27.07 -2.03 28.68
N HIS A 360 -26.63 -3.05 29.41
CA HIS A 360 -25.72 -3.01 30.55
C HIS A 360 -24.28 -2.62 30.18
N TYR A 361 -23.63 -1.89 31.10
CA TYR A 361 -22.18 -1.69 31.14
C TYR A 361 -21.47 -3.05 31.31
N VAL A 362 -20.49 -3.33 30.43
CA VAL A 362 -19.49 -4.40 30.62
C VAL A 362 -18.11 -3.80 30.37
N GLU A 363 -17.19 -4.09 31.29
CA GLU A 363 -15.78 -3.68 31.29
C GLU A 363 -15.01 -4.08 30.02
N THR A 364 -14.07 -3.21 29.66
CA THR A 364 -13.13 -3.31 28.54
C THR A 364 -12.08 -4.40 28.77
N PRO A 365 -11.73 -5.17 27.73
CA PRO A 365 -10.34 -5.60 27.58
C PRO A 365 -9.79 -5.46 26.17
N GLY A 366 -8.59 -4.88 26.08
CA GLY A 366 -7.53 -5.32 25.17
C GLY A 366 -7.63 -4.93 23.69
N ALA A 367 -6.51 -4.46 23.15
CA ALA A 367 -6.27 -4.17 21.74
C ALA A 367 -6.97 -5.14 20.77
N VAL A 368 -7.84 -4.60 19.91
CA VAL A 368 -8.62 -5.38 18.94
C VAL A 368 -7.74 -5.75 17.74
N VAL A 369 -7.35 -7.02 17.72
CA VAL A 369 -6.92 -7.78 16.54
C VAL A 369 -8.09 -7.82 15.54
N PRO A 370 -7.87 -7.70 14.21
CA PRO A 370 -8.97 -7.67 13.25
C PRO A 370 -9.87 -8.90 13.37
N ALA A 371 -11.17 -8.67 13.15
CA ALA A 371 -12.28 -9.59 13.36
C ALA A 371 -11.97 -11.06 13.05
N ALA A 372 -12.18 -11.91 14.07
CA ALA A 372 -12.16 -13.36 13.96
C ALA A 372 -13.31 -13.83 13.04
N HIS A 373 -12.97 -14.08 11.77
CA HIS A 373 -13.77 -14.93 10.89
C HIS A 373 -13.41 -16.40 11.17
N ASP A 374 -14.29 -17.13 11.86
CA ASP A 374 -14.13 -18.53 12.32
C ASP A 374 -12.74 -18.83 12.90
N ALA A 375 -12.61 -18.66 14.22
CA ALA A 375 -11.40 -18.92 15.00
C ALA A 375 -10.97 -20.41 15.06
N THR A 376 -11.43 -21.26 14.15
CA THR A 376 -11.30 -22.72 14.22
C THR A 376 -10.56 -23.36 13.05
N MET A 377 -10.09 -22.60 12.04
CA MET A 377 -9.36 -23.19 10.91
C MET A 377 -8.16 -22.35 10.44
N TRP A 378 -6.98 -22.94 10.54
CA TRP A 378 -5.73 -22.45 9.96
C TRP A 378 -5.86 -22.21 8.45
N ARG A 379 -5.26 -21.12 7.97
CA ARG A 379 -5.24 -20.73 6.55
C ARG A 379 -3.81 -20.69 6.02
N VAL A 380 -3.65 -20.91 4.72
CA VAL A 380 -2.34 -20.78 4.07
C VAL A 380 -1.79 -19.38 4.27
N GLY A 381 -0.57 -19.30 4.79
CA GLY A 381 0.12 -18.05 5.09
C GLY A 381 -0.01 -17.57 6.54
N ASP A 382 -0.83 -18.21 7.38
CA ASP A 382 -0.91 -17.88 8.80
C ASP A 382 0.45 -18.16 9.48
N ASP A 383 0.83 -17.26 10.39
CA ASP A 383 2.06 -17.36 11.17
C ASP A 383 1.78 -18.15 12.48
N VAL A 384 2.68 -19.09 12.79
CA VAL A 384 2.48 -20.12 13.82
C VAL A 384 3.70 -20.18 14.74
N ALA A 385 3.47 -20.39 16.03
CA ALA A 385 4.51 -20.71 17.01
C ALA A 385 4.37 -22.18 17.46
N HIS A 386 5.51 -22.84 17.66
CA HIS A 386 5.60 -24.15 18.29
C HIS A 386 6.67 -24.12 19.38
N PRO A 387 6.44 -24.69 20.58
CA PRO A 387 7.37 -24.60 21.71
C PRO A 387 8.81 -25.03 21.39
N GLU A 388 8.96 -26.12 20.64
CA GLU A 388 10.29 -26.67 20.29
C GLU A 388 10.84 -26.21 18.93
N LEU A 389 9.97 -25.90 17.96
CA LEU A 389 10.37 -25.64 16.57
C LEU A 389 10.41 -24.14 16.25
N GLY A 390 9.94 -23.31 17.18
CA GLY A 390 9.90 -21.86 17.05
C GLY A 390 8.83 -21.39 16.08
N HIS A 391 9.14 -20.30 15.37
CA HIS A 391 8.25 -19.66 14.41
C HIS A 391 8.15 -20.45 13.11
N GLY A 392 6.95 -20.52 12.56
CA GLY A 392 6.66 -21.09 11.26
C GLY A 392 5.46 -20.45 10.60
N TRP A 393 5.09 -21.00 9.44
CA TRP A 393 3.94 -20.55 8.68
C TRP A 393 3.19 -21.73 8.06
N VAL A 394 1.87 -21.60 7.94
CA VAL A 394 1.00 -22.63 7.37
C VAL A 394 1.20 -22.70 5.86
N GLN A 395 1.74 -23.81 5.38
CA GLN A 395 1.89 -24.10 3.95
C GLN A 395 0.62 -24.71 3.34
N GLY A 396 -0.18 -25.40 4.16
CA GLY A 396 -1.43 -26.03 3.75
C GLY A 396 -2.27 -26.43 4.94
N ALA A 397 -3.60 -26.30 4.83
CA ALA A 397 -4.55 -26.70 5.86
C ALA A 397 -5.78 -27.35 5.20
N GLY A 398 -6.28 -28.43 5.79
CA GLY A 398 -7.45 -29.16 5.30
C GLY A 398 -7.46 -30.62 5.75
N HIS A 399 -8.61 -31.29 5.61
CA HIS A 399 -8.78 -32.70 5.96
C HIS A 399 -8.36 -33.04 7.41
N GLY A 400 -8.59 -32.12 8.36
CA GLY A 400 -8.26 -32.30 9.77
C GLY A 400 -6.76 -32.16 10.12
N VAL A 401 -5.92 -31.79 9.15
CA VAL A 401 -4.49 -31.56 9.37
C VAL A 401 -4.03 -30.19 8.88
N VAL A 402 -2.92 -29.72 9.44
CA VAL A 402 -2.23 -28.50 9.06
C VAL A 402 -0.75 -28.80 8.88
N THR A 403 -0.19 -28.37 7.76
CA THR A 403 1.24 -28.49 7.46
C THR A 403 1.90 -27.13 7.65
N VAL A 404 2.80 -27.05 8.62
CA VAL A 404 3.53 -25.85 9.02
C VAL A 404 4.99 -26.00 8.62
N ARG A 405 5.57 -24.96 8.04
CA ARG A 405 7.01 -24.87 7.77
C ARG A 405 7.64 -23.93 8.78
N PHE A 406 8.63 -24.41 9.52
CA PHE A 406 9.30 -23.66 10.58
C PHE A 406 10.53 -22.95 10.04
N GLU A 407 10.38 -21.71 9.61
CA GLU A 407 11.43 -20.89 9.02
C GLU A 407 11.17 -19.40 9.27
N THR A 408 12.24 -18.63 9.33
CA THR A 408 12.25 -17.16 9.44
C THR A 408 13.36 -16.60 8.56
N ARG A 409 13.47 -15.26 8.48
CA ARG A 409 14.66 -14.62 7.89
C ARG A 409 15.96 -15.11 8.53
N GLY A 410 15.96 -15.26 9.85
CA GLY A 410 17.13 -15.63 10.65
C GLY A 410 17.51 -17.11 10.58
N SER A 411 16.52 -18.01 10.66
CA SER A 411 16.77 -19.45 10.68
C SER A 411 17.09 -20.05 9.31
N GLY A 412 16.74 -19.37 8.22
CA GLY A 412 16.93 -19.88 6.86
C GLY A 412 15.86 -20.93 6.48
N PRO A 413 16.06 -21.67 5.37
CA PRO A 413 15.09 -22.67 4.91
C PRO A 413 14.90 -23.78 5.95
N GLY A 414 13.67 -23.97 6.41
CA GLY A 414 13.36 -24.90 7.49
C GLY A 414 12.53 -26.12 7.10
N SER A 415 12.33 -27.03 8.03
CA SER A 415 11.55 -28.26 7.83
C SER A 415 10.04 -28.00 7.86
N ALA A 416 9.28 -28.80 7.11
CA ALA A 416 7.82 -28.85 7.24
C ALA A 416 7.39 -30.02 8.14
N ARG A 417 6.41 -29.79 9.00
CA ARG A 417 5.74 -30.83 9.79
C ARG A 417 4.24 -30.71 9.68
N THR A 418 3.54 -31.83 9.81
CA THR A 418 2.09 -31.91 9.73
C THR A 418 1.53 -32.28 11.09
N PHE A 419 0.54 -31.52 11.55
CA PHE A 419 -0.13 -31.68 12.83
C PHE A 419 -1.63 -31.90 12.60
N PRO A 420 -2.33 -32.64 13.48
CA PRO A 420 -3.77 -32.51 13.63
C PRO A 420 -4.17 -31.04 13.89
N VAL A 421 -5.36 -30.62 13.47
CA VAL A 421 -5.80 -29.23 13.70
C VAL A 421 -6.08 -28.95 15.19
N ASP A 422 -6.37 -30.00 15.96
CA ASP A 422 -6.80 -29.98 17.36
C ASP A 422 -5.70 -30.35 18.38
N THR A 423 -4.46 -30.57 17.94
CA THR A 423 -3.36 -31.04 18.83
C THR A 423 -3.01 -30.09 19.98
N GLY A 424 -3.22 -28.78 19.83
CA GLY A 424 -2.76 -27.77 20.79
C GLY A 424 -1.25 -27.46 20.77
N ASP A 425 -0.47 -28.22 19.98
CA ASP A 425 0.98 -28.08 19.83
C ASP A 425 1.43 -26.81 19.09
N ILE A 426 0.49 -26.13 18.43
CA ILE A 426 0.72 -24.92 17.65
C ILE A 426 -0.23 -23.80 18.06
N SER A 427 0.27 -22.58 18.10
CA SER A 427 -0.50 -21.37 18.43
C SER A 427 -0.25 -20.26 17.42
N ASN A 428 -1.13 -19.25 17.37
CA ASN A 428 -0.90 -18.07 16.53
C ASN A 428 0.40 -17.37 16.96
N ALA A 429 1.19 -16.93 15.98
CA ALA A 429 2.40 -16.14 16.22
C ALA A 429 2.25 -14.72 15.67
N SER A 430 3.05 -13.80 16.20
CA SER A 430 3.19 -12.49 15.59
C SER A 430 3.91 -12.65 14.25
N PRO A 431 3.38 -12.12 13.13
CA PRO A 431 4.07 -12.20 11.85
C PRO A 431 5.41 -11.44 11.85
N LEU A 432 5.60 -10.50 12.80
CA LEU A 432 6.85 -9.76 12.96
C LEU A 432 8.03 -10.64 13.41
N ASP A 433 7.75 -11.74 14.11
CA ASP A 433 8.78 -12.67 14.59
C ASP A 433 9.50 -13.34 13.40
N SER A 434 8.85 -13.40 12.23
CA SER A 434 9.45 -13.91 10.99
C SER A 434 10.56 -13.02 10.41
N LEU A 435 10.64 -11.73 10.80
CA LEU A 435 11.69 -10.80 10.36
C LEU A 435 13.02 -11.01 11.07
N ASP A 436 13.02 -11.60 12.27
CA ASP A 436 14.23 -11.76 13.10
C ASP A 436 15.01 -10.45 13.29
N TRP A 437 14.29 -9.39 13.69
CA TRP A 437 14.84 -8.05 13.93
C TRP A 437 14.54 -7.55 15.36
N PRO A 438 14.93 -8.29 16.40
CA PRO A 438 14.56 -7.98 17.78
C PRO A 438 15.02 -6.58 18.21
N ASP A 439 16.26 -6.19 17.88
CA ASP A 439 16.81 -4.89 18.28
C ASP A 439 16.05 -3.72 17.66
N TYR A 440 15.75 -3.81 16.37
CA TYR A 440 15.05 -2.75 15.64
C TYR A 440 13.59 -2.64 16.08
N ILE A 441 12.89 -3.79 16.24
CA ILE A 441 11.51 -3.79 16.72
C ILE A 441 11.44 -3.28 18.17
N GLY A 442 12.39 -3.66 19.02
CA GLY A 442 12.49 -3.19 20.39
C GLY A 442 12.66 -1.66 20.49
N GLN A 443 13.49 -1.07 19.64
CA GLN A 443 13.68 0.40 19.57
C GLN A 443 12.36 1.13 19.23
N LEU A 444 11.59 0.60 18.28
CA LEU A 444 10.31 1.20 17.88
C LEU A 444 9.28 1.21 19.02
N SER A 445 9.25 0.15 19.84
CA SER A 445 8.36 0.08 21.00
C SER A 445 8.70 1.13 22.06
N VAL A 446 9.99 1.43 22.25
CA VAL A 446 10.45 2.47 23.18
C VAL A 446 10.12 3.86 22.64
N GLU A 447 10.39 4.14 21.37
CA GLU A 447 10.07 5.44 20.74
C GLU A 447 8.57 5.72 20.67
N GLY A 448 7.74 4.69 20.42
CA GLY A 448 6.28 4.79 20.44
C GLY A 448 5.71 5.13 21.82
N SER A 449 6.40 4.75 22.90
CA SER A 449 6.06 5.15 24.27
C SER A 449 6.50 6.58 24.61
N ALA A 450 7.45 7.14 23.85
CA ALA A 450 8.04 8.47 24.05
C ALA A 450 7.45 9.57 23.13
N GLY A 451 6.36 9.28 22.40
CA GLY A 451 5.58 10.30 21.68
C GLY A 451 6.12 10.71 20.30
N ALA A 452 6.72 9.79 19.54
CA ALA A 452 7.05 10.03 18.13
C ALA A 452 5.93 9.50 17.20
N SER A 453 5.32 10.40 16.42
CA SER A 453 4.31 10.06 15.41
C SER A 453 4.93 9.17 14.32
N ALA A 454 4.41 7.94 14.18
CA ALA A 454 4.77 7.09 13.06
C ALA A 454 4.12 7.62 11.76
N PRO A 455 4.80 7.57 10.61
CA PRO A 455 4.18 7.96 9.35
C PRO A 455 3.02 7.01 9.06
N THR A 456 1.85 7.59 8.79
CA THR A 456 0.65 6.91 8.30
C THR A 456 0.92 6.39 6.88
N VAL A 457 1.27 5.11 6.76
CA VAL A 457 1.43 4.47 5.46
C VAL A 457 0.08 3.91 5.02
N ASP A 458 -0.58 4.64 4.13
CA ASP A 458 -1.87 4.27 3.53
C ASP A 458 -1.73 3.15 2.49
N ASP A 459 -2.76 2.30 2.44
CA ASP A 459 -2.96 1.22 1.48
C ASP A 459 -3.04 1.77 0.04
N VAL A 460 -2.12 1.34 -0.83
CA VAL A 460 -2.05 1.76 -2.24
C VAL A 460 -3.04 0.92 -3.03
N GLY A 461 -4.28 1.40 -3.07
CA GLY A 461 -5.37 0.79 -3.84
C GLY A 461 -6.29 1.84 -4.46
N ASP A 462 -5.75 2.81 -5.20
CA ASP A 462 -6.46 3.52 -6.29
C ASP A 462 -5.55 4.62 -6.88
N ARG A 463 -4.89 4.32 -8.01
CA ARG A 463 -4.57 5.27 -9.08
C ARG A 463 -4.51 4.57 -10.44
#